data_AF-A0A3D3ELU9-F1
#
_entry.id   AF-A0A3D3ELU9-F1
#
_cell.length_a   1.000
_cell.length_b   1.000
_cell.length_c   1.000
_cell.angle_alpha   90.00
_cell.angle_beta   90.00
_cell.angle_gamma   90.00
#
_symmetry.space_group_name_H-M   'P 1'
#
loop_
_entity.id
_entity.type
_entity.pdbx_description
1 polymer ?
#
loop_
_entity_poly.entity_id
_entity_poly.type
_entity_poly.pdbx_seq_one_letter_code
_entity_poly.pdbx_strand_id
1 'polypeptide(L)'
;NLLRMYEDKPMYYDNWDIDMYYTEKYWDAEQVTRMEWTEVGNLRATLEIDRKISNSVIKQKIYFYADSRRIEFATYVDWKEHQHLLKVHFPVNIHSDEATFDIQFGNVTRKIHTNTSWDMARFESCGQKWIDMSEGHYGVSLLNDCKYGHSVKDGNMAITLIKSGIQPNPMTDYEEHYFTYALYPHAENWRAGGTVREAYKLNQPAYAVQGGTPGTGYSFASVDRKNVVMETIKEAEDGSGIIIRMYESENALTKAHIRLGIKASSIVECNLIEEEGESIPAVGDGFDIEIKPYEIKTYKVRM
;
A
#
# COMPACT_ATOMS: atom_id res chain seq x y z
N ASN A 1 -11.30 -12.71 1.27
CA ASN A 1 -12.09 -11.85 2.15
C ASN A 1 -12.77 -12.67 3.24
N LEU A 2 -12.00 -13.51 3.95
CA LEU A 2 -12.47 -14.22 5.14
C LEU A 2 -12.03 -13.40 6.35
N LEU A 3 -12.98 -12.75 7.02
CA LEU A 3 -12.72 -11.99 8.25
C LEU A 3 -12.66 -12.95 9.42
N ARG A 4 -11.58 -12.90 10.18
CA ARG A 4 -11.29 -13.81 11.29
C ARG A 4 -10.81 -13.03 12.51
N MET A 5 -11.41 -13.31 13.65
CA MET A 5 -10.99 -12.81 14.95
C MET A 5 -10.19 -13.88 15.67
N TYR A 6 -9.02 -13.54 16.15
CA TYR A 6 -8.15 -14.41 16.93
C TYR A 6 -8.15 -13.99 18.40
N GLU A 7 -7.97 -14.93 19.32
CA GLU A 7 -7.56 -14.58 20.69
C GLU A 7 -6.10 -14.12 20.66
N ASP A 8 -5.84 -12.96 21.26
CA ASP A 8 -4.52 -12.34 21.26
C ASP A 8 -4.18 -11.91 22.69
N LYS A 9 -3.47 -12.80 23.39
CA LYS A 9 -3.03 -12.64 24.78
C LYS A 9 -1.56 -12.98 24.86
N PRO A 10 -0.67 -12.07 24.42
CA PRO A 10 0.75 -12.34 24.43
C PRO A 10 1.26 -12.51 25.87
N MET A 11 2.36 -13.24 26.05
CA MET A 11 2.96 -13.51 27.37
C MET A 11 3.35 -12.22 28.10
N TYR A 12 3.85 -11.24 27.36
CA TYR A 12 4.24 -9.93 27.85
C TYR A 12 3.86 -8.85 26.82
N TYR A 13 3.80 -7.59 27.28
CA TYR A 13 3.65 -6.40 26.44
C TYR A 13 2.48 -6.46 25.44
N ASP A 14 1.26 -6.47 25.96
CA ASP A 14 0.03 -6.66 25.17
C ASP A 14 -0.03 -5.86 23.86
N ASN A 15 0.23 -4.55 23.90
CA ASN A 15 0.18 -3.71 22.69
C ASN A 15 1.46 -3.72 21.83
N TRP A 16 2.52 -4.41 22.24
CA TRP A 16 3.76 -4.53 21.45
C TRP A 16 3.87 -5.88 20.76
N ASP A 17 3.49 -6.95 21.45
CA ASP A 17 3.77 -8.32 21.00
C ASP A 17 2.52 -8.99 20.41
N ILE A 18 2.74 -9.83 19.42
CA ILE A 18 1.80 -10.86 18.99
C ILE A 18 2.58 -12.16 19.09
N ASP A 19 2.07 -13.13 19.83
CA ASP A 19 2.74 -14.42 19.95
C ASP A 19 2.32 -15.36 18.82
N MET A 20 3.24 -16.15 18.27
CA MET A 20 3.00 -17.06 17.13
C MET A 20 1.80 -18.01 17.32
N TYR A 21 1.46 -18.34 18.57
CA TYR A 21 0.35 -19.22 18.94
C TYR A 21 -1.03 -18.56 18.85
N TYR A 22 -1.13 -17.25 18.52
CA TYR A 22 -2.41 -16.55 18.32
C TYR A 22 -3.33 -17.29 17.33
N THR A 23 -2.74 -18.04 16.39
CA THR A 23 -3.46 -18.79 15.37
C THR A 23 -4.23 -20.02 15.88
N GLU A 24 -3.98 -20.48 17.12
CA GLU A 24 -4.59 -21.70 17.67
C GLU A 24 -6.07 -21.54 18.05
N LYS A 25 -6.52 -20.30 18.32
CA LYS A 25 -7.90 -20.02 18.71
C LYS A 25 -8.47 -18.83 17.97
N TYR A 26 -9.51 -19.08 17.18
CA TYR A 26 -10.14 -18.08 16.34
C TYR A 26 -11.62 -18.33 16.12
N TRP A 27 -12.29 -17.30 15.61
CA TRP A 27 -13.68 -17.30 15.19
C TRP A 27 -13.80 -16.58 13.86
N ASP A 28 -14.42 -17.23 12.87
CA ASP A 28 -14.72 -16.62 11.59
C ASP A 28 -15.99 -15.77 11.68
N ALA A 29 -15.98 -14.58 11.08
CA ALA A 29 -17.12 -13.67 11.03
C ALA A 29 -18.14 -14.15 9.99
N GLU A 30 -18.76 -15.31 10.22
CA GLU A 30 -19.68 -15.95 9.27
C GLU A 30 -21.11 -15.41 9.35
N GLN A 31 -21.46 -14.73 10.45
CA GLN A 31 -22.80 -14.21 10.67
C GLN A 31 -23.07 -12.95 9.82
N VAL A 32 -23.46 -13.15 8.57
CA VAL A 32 -23.93 -12.10 7.67
C VAL A 32 -25.36 -11.69 8.05
N THR A 33 -25.55 -10.40 8.33
CA THR A 33 -26.87 -9.84 8.66
C THR A 33 -27.51 -9.07 7.50
N ARG A 34 -26.70 -8.59 6.55
CA ARG A 34 -27.16 -7.90 5.33
C ARG A 34 -26.13 -8.13 4.23
N MET A 35 -26.60 -8.39 3.01
CA MET A 35 -25.75 -8.51 1.82
C MET A 35 -26.57 -8.11 0.60
N GLU A 36 -26.25 -6.97 -0.01
CA GLU A 36 -27.00 -6.48 -1.17
C GLU A 36 -26.17 -5.57 -2.07
N TRP A 37 -26.53 -5.55 -3.35
CA TRP A 37 -26.00 -4.59 -4.32
C TRP A 37 -26.68 -3.24 -4.09
N THR A 38 -25.92 -2.22 -3.71
CA THR A 38 -26.43 -0.86 -3.46
C THR A 38 -26.18 0.11 -4.62
N GLU A 39 -25.26 -0.26 -5.52
CA GLU A 39 -24.94 0.50 -6.72
C GLU A 39 -24.61 -0.46 -7.85
N VAL A 40 -25.21 -0.27 -9.02
CA VAL A 40 -24.87 -0.98 -10.26
C VAL A 40 -24.89 0.04 -11.40
N GLY A 41 -23.75 0.69 -11.61
CA GLY A 41 -23.57 1.72 -12.64
C GLY A 41 -22.52 1.32 -13.68
N ASN A 42 -22.38 2.16 -14.71
CA ASN A 42 -21.42 1.92 -15.80
C ASN A 42 -19.95 2.02 -15.36
N LEU A 43 -19.66 2.76 -14.30
CA LEU A 43 -18.28 2.97 -13.81
C LEU A 43 -17.92 2.04 -12.65
N ARG A 44 -18.92 1.71 -11.82
CA ARG A 44 -18.72 0.96 -10.58
C ARG A 44 -19.98 0.19 -10.19
N ALA A 45 -19.78 -0.99 -9.61
CA ALA A 45 -20.78 -1.69 -8.81
C ALA A 45 -20.32 -1.78 -7.35
N THR A 46 -21.27 -1.69 -6.42
CA THR A 46 -21.01 -1.72 -4.97
C THR A 46 -21.86 -2.80 -4.32
N LEU A 47 -21.20 -3.75 -3.65
CA LEU A 47 -21.83 -4.76 -2.79
C LEU A 47 -21.59 -4.36 -1.33
N GLU A 48 -22.67 -4.13 -0.59
CA GLU A 48 -22.59 -3.89 0.86
C GLU A 48 -22.82 -5.20 1.63
N ILE A 49 -21.95 -5.49 2.60
CA ILE A 49 -22.08 -6.65 3.48
C ILE A 49 -21.92 -6.21 4.94
N ASP A 50 -22.92 -6.51 5.76
CA ASP A 50 -22.86 -6.32 7.21
C ASP A 50 -22.71 -7.69 7.89
N ARG A 51 -21.78 -7.78 8.83
CA ARG A 51 -21.50 -8.96 9.65
C ARG A 51 -21.50 -8.61 11.13
N LYS A 52 -21.84 -9.60 11.95
CA LYS A 52 -21.63 -9.54 13.40
C LYS A 52 -20.58 -10.55 13.82
N ILE A 53 -19.78 -10.18 14.80
CA ILE A 53 -18.86 -11.10 15.48
C ILE A 53 -18.74 -10.67 16.94
N SER A 54 -19.09 -11.55 17.87
CA SER A 54 -19.13 -11.23 19.30
C SER A 54 -19.99 -9.97 19.55
N ASN A 55 -19.42 -8.92 20.15
CA ASN A 55 -20.09 -7.64 20.45
C ASN A 55 -19.86 -6.60 19.35
N SER A 56 -19.14 -6.96 18.28
CA SER A 56 -18.66 -6.05 17.25
C SER A 56 -19.45 -6.19 15.94
N VAL A 57 -19.47 -5.11 15.16
CA VAL A 57 -20.14 -5.05 13.85
C VAL A 57 -19.12 -4.69 12.79
N ILE A 58 -19.12 -5.41 11.67
CA ILE A 58 -18.27 -5.12 10.52
C ILE A 58 -19.17 -4.81 9.33
N LYS A 59 -18.97 -3.65 8.70
CA LYS A 59 -19.68 -3.25 7.48
C LYS A 59 -18.66 -3.02 6.37
N GLN A 60 -18.84 -3.67 5.24
CA GLN A 60 -17.95 -3.54 4.09
C GLN A 60 -18.71 -3.04 2.88
N LYS A 61 -18.16 -2.05 2.19
CA LYS A 61 -18.51 -1.72 0.81
C LYS A 61 -17.43 -2.28 -0.09
N ILE A 62 -17.82 -3.21 -0.95
CA ILE A 62 -16.93 -3.85 -1.92
C ILE A 62 -17.17 -3.21 -3.27
N TYR A 63 -16.14 -2.52 -3.78
CA TYR A 63 -16.20 -1.81 -5.04
C TYR A 63 -15.59 -2.64 -6.17
N PHE A 64 -16.33 -2.73 -7.27
CA PHE A 64 -15.88 -3.29 -8.54
C PHE A 64 -15.94 -2.20 -9.60
N TYR A 65 -14.80 -1.88 -10.21
CA TYR A 65 -14.70 -0.82 -11.21
C TYR A 65 -14.68 -1.40 -12.62
N ALA A 66 -15.26 -0.68 -13.58
CA ALA A 66 -15.33 -1.15 -14.97
C ALA A 66 -13.95 -1.33 -15.62
N ASP A 67 -13.04 -0.36 -15.42
CA ASP A 67 -11.72 -0.30 -16.07
C ASP A 67 -10.55 -0.57 -15.10
N SER A 68 -10.81 -1.25 -13.98
CA SER A 68 -9.76 -1.66 -13.04
C SER A 68 -9.99 -3.08 -12.55
N ARG A 69 -8.91 -3.87 -12.50
CA ARG A 69 -8.92 -5.21 -11.90
C ARG A 69 -8.92 -5.17 -10.36
N ARG A 70 -8.66 -4.00 -9.78
CA ARG A 70 -8.59 -3.80 -8.33
C ARG A 70 -9.99 -3.88 -7.72
N ILE A 71 -10.15 -4.76 -6.75
CA ILE A 71 -11.36 -4.91 -5.92
C ILE A 71 -11.06 -4.24 -4.58
N GLU A 72 -11.80 -3.19 -4.25
CA GLU A 72 -11.58 -2.42 -3.02
C GLU A 72 -12.60 -2.77 -1.94
N PHE A 73 -12.14 -2.83 -0.69
CA PHE A 73 -12.92 -3.17 0.49
C PHE A 73 -12.88 -1.99 1.48
N ALA A 74 -13.77 -1.02 1.30
CA ALA A 74 -13.94 0.05 2.28
C ALA A 74 -14.67 -0.53 3.50
N THR A 75 -13.97 -0.63 4.62
CA THR A 75 -14.40 -1.38 5.79
C THR A 75 -14.57 -0.44 6.96
N TYR A 76 -15.76 -0.49 7.56
CA TYR A 76 -16.09 0.07 8.86
C TYR A 76 -16.17 -1.07 9.87
N VAL A 77 -15.60 -0.86 11.06
CA VAL A 77 -15.71 -1.79 12.18
C VAL A 77 -16.05 -1.00 13.44
N ASP A 78 -17.21 -1.30 14.05
CA ASP A 78 -17.47 -0.91 15.43
C ASP A 78 -16.85 -1.98 16.33
N TRP A 79 -15.63 -1.75 16.79
CA TRP A 79 -14.85 -2.73 17.53
C TRP A 79 -15.12 -2.62 19.03
N LYS A 80 -15.53 -3.73 19.62
CA LYS A 80 -15.99 -3.83 21.02
C LYS A 80 -15.38 -5.04 21.74
N GLU A 81 -14.19 -5.45 21.32
CA GLU A 81 -13.44 -6.56 21.92
C GLU A 81 -12.14 -6.09 22.58
N HIS A 82 -11.64 -6.90 23.51
CA HIS A 82 -10.32 -6.75 24.15
C HIS A 82 -9.53 -8.03 24.00
N GLN A 83 -8.21 -7.93 23.87
CA GLN A 83 -7.28 -9.05 23.70
C GLN A 83 -7.66 -9.95 22.53
N HIS A 84 -8.03 -9.31 21.42
CA HIS A 84 -8.36 -9.95 20.16
C HIS A 84 -7.65 -9.25 19.00
N LEU A 85 -7.40 -10.03 17.96
CA LEU A 85 -6.75 -9.59 16.72
C LEU A 85 -7.69 -9.87 15.55
N LEU A 86 -8.16 -8.84 14.86
CA LEU A 86 -8.97 -8.98 13.64
C LEU A 86 -8.06 -9.03 12.42
N LYS A 87 -8.17 -10.08 11.61
CA LYS A 87 -7.48 -10.20 10.32
C LYS A 87 -8.47 -10.48 9.19
N VAL A 88 -8.07 -10.16 7.97
CA VAL A 88 -8.74 -10.64 6.76
C VAL A 88 -7.81 -11.54 5.96
N HIS A 89 -8.32 -12.70 5.54
CA HIS A 89 -7.59 -13.70 4.77
C HIS A 89 -8.06 -13.75 3.32
N PHE A 90 -7.09 -13.98 2.43
CA PHE A 90 -7.23 -14.15 0.99
C PHE A 90 -6.38 -15.35 0.54
N PRO A 91 -6.98 -16.55 0.49
CA PRO A 91 -6.39 -17.69 -0.22
C PRO A 91 -6.39 -17.37 -1.72
N VAL A 92 -5.21 -17.27 -2.34
CA VAL A 92 -5.07 -16.83 -3.74
C VAL A 92 -4.62 -17.94 -4.69
N ASN A 93 -4.40 -19.16 -4.19
CA ASN A 93 -3.98 -20.34 -4.96
C ASN A 93 -2.79 -20.05 -5.89
N ILE A 94 -1.74 -19.43 -5.34
CA ILE A 94 -0.47 -19.15 -6.01
C ILE A 94 0.61 -19.99 -5.35
N HIS A 95 1.41 -20.67 -6.17
CA HIS A 95 2.54 -21.47 -5.77
C HIS A 95 3.85 -20.68 -5.88
N SER A 96 4.26 -20.09 -4.76
CA SER A 96 5.53 -19.38 -4.60
C SER A 96 6.17 -19.78 -3.26
N ASP A 97 7.50 -19.70 -3.16
CA ASP A 97 8.22 -19.82 -1.89
C ASP A 97 8.51 -18.45 -1.24
N GLU A 98 8.13 -17.36 -1.91
CA GLU A 98 8.38 -15.99 -1.50
C GLU A 98 7.23 -15.02 -1.80
N ALA A 99 7.22 -13.91 -1.07
CA ALA A 99 6.34 -12.76 -1.31
C ALA A 99 7.16 -11.47 -1.23
N THR A 100 6.76 -10.46 -2.00
CA THR A 100 7.41 -9.14 -2.02
C THR A 100 6.61 -8.16 -1.18
N PHE A 101 7.28 -7.39 -0.32
CA PHE A 101 6.69 -6.44 0.61
C PHE A 101 7.20 -5.03 0.31
N ASP A 102 6.28 -4.07 0.26
CA ASP A 102 6.60 -2.65 0.14
C ASP A 102 7.34 -2.13 1.37
N ILE A 103 8.43 -1.40 1.16
CA ILE A 103 9.18 -0.67 2.18
C ILE A 103 9.42 0.77 1.72
N GLN A 104 9.99 1.61 2.58
CA GLN A 104 10.37 2.96 2.21
C GLN A 104 11.30 2.96 0.99
N PHE A 105 10.87 3.62 -0.10
CA PHE A 105 11.65 3.78 -1.32
C PHE A 105 12.12 2.46 -1.97
N GLY A 106 11.37 1.38 -1.83
CA GLY A 106 11.73 0.10 -2.44
C GLY A 106 10.84 -1.06 -1.99
N ASN A 107 11.37 -2.27 -2.10
CA ASN A 107 10.68 -3.48 -1.66
C ASN A 107 11.69 -4.52 -1.16
N VAL A 108 11.19 -5.49 -0.38
CA VAL A 108 11.97 -6.63 0.09
C VAL A 108 11.22 -7.93 -0.18
N THR A 109 11.93 -8.93 -0.68
CA THR A 109 11.40 -10.29 -0.86
C THR A 109 11.66 -11.11 0.41
N ARG A 110 10.61 -11.80 0.90
CA ARG A 110 10.67 -12.66 2.08
C ARG A 110 10.18 -14.05 1.72
N LYS A 111 10.83 -15.09 2.26
CA LYS A 111 10.34 -16.46 2.18
C LYS A 111 9.05 -16.63 3.00
N ILE A 112 8.12 -17.43 2.49
CA ILE A 112 6.78 -17.63 3.09
C ILE A 112 6.59 -19.03 3.71
N HIS A 113 7.58 -19.91 3.57
CA HIS A 113 7.64 -21.20 4.28
C HIS A 113 8.20 -21.01 5.69
N THR A 114 8.02 -21.96 6.60
CA THR A 114 8.53 -21.89 7.99
C THR A 114 9.64 -22.92 8.27
N ASN A 115 10.55 -23.13 7.31
CA ASN A 115 11.54 -24.21 7.38
C ASN A 115 12.69 -23.96 8.36
N THR A 116 13.01 -22.69 8.64
CA THR A 116 14.04 -22.30 9.61
C THR A 116 13.44 -21.55 10.79
N SER A 117 14.18 -21.47 11.91
CA SER A 117 13.75 -20.65 13.05
C SER A 117 13.56 -19.17 12.68
N TRP A 118 14.37 -18.67 11.75
CA TRP A 118 14.23 -17.33 11.19
C TRP A 118 12.94 -17.14 10.39
N ASP A 119 12.49 -18.18 9.71
CA ASP A 119 11.24 -18.13 8.96
C ASP A 119 10.02 -18.28 9.88
N MET A 120 10.11 -19.15 10.89
CA MET A 120 9.07 -19.29 11.92
C MET A 120 8.83 -17.96 12.64
N ALA A 121 9.89 -17.19 12.91
CA ALA A 121 9.78 -15.88 13.53
C ALA A 121 9.12 -14.80 12.65
N ARG A 122 8.91 -15.06 11.35
CA ARG A 122 8.31 -14.10 10.38
C ARG A 122 6.84 -14.39 10.09
N PHE A 123 6.10 -14.88 11.08
CA PHE A 123 4.66 -15.14 10.95
C PHE A 123 3.84 -13.86 10.72
N GLU A 124 4.38 -12.70 11.08
CA GLU A 124 3.85 -11.36 10.78
C GLU A 124 5.01 -10.51 10.23
N SER A 125 4.74 -9.72 9.18
CA SER A 125 5.72 -8.91 8.47
C SER A 125 5.15 -7.53 8.18
N CYS A 126 5.99 -6.50 8.34
CA CYS A 126 5.64 -5.15 7.94
C CYS A 126 5.64 -5.04 6.40
N GLY A 127 4.57 -4.47 5.86
CA GLY A 127 4.47 -3.99 4.49
C GLY A 127 3.79 -2.63 4.50
N GLN A 128 4.31 -1.66 3.76
CA GLN A 128 3.76 -0.30 3.78
C GLN A 128 2.42 -0.22 3.05
N LYS A 129 2.42 -0.12 1.71
CA LYS A 129 1.18 0.09 0.94
C LYS A 129 0.69 -1.19 0.27
N TRP A 130 1.57 -2.17 0.09
CA TRP A 130 1.23 -3.41 -0.61
C TRP A 130 2.14 -4.58 -0.22
N ILE A 131 1.61 -5.78 -0.43
CA ILE A 131 2.37 -7.02 -0.53
C ILE A 131 1.96 -7.73 -1.82
N ASP A 132 2.84 -8.56 -2.36
CA ASP A 132 2.57 -9.31 -3.58
C ASP A 132 3.03 -10.76 -3.47
N MET A 133 2.22 -11.64 -4.06
CA MET A 133 2.59 -13.02 -4.30
C MET A 133 2.28 -13.35 -5.76
N SER A 134 3.28 -13.85 -6.47
CA SER A 134 3.21 -14.11 -7.91
C SER A 134 3.86 -15.45 -8.25
N GLU A 135 3.31 -16.14 -9.23
CA GLU A 135 3.87 -17.33 -9.87
C GLU A 135 3.86 -17.13 -11.40
N GLY A 136 4.77 -17.75 -12.14
CA GLY A 136 4.75 -17.79 -13.62
C GLY A 136 4.19 -16.52 -14.27
N HIS A 137 2.94 -16.59 -14.75
CA HIS A 137 2.22 -15.53 -15.47
C HIS A 137 1.02 -14.93 -14.70
N TYR A 138 0.91 -15.17 -13.39
CA TYR A 138 -0.20 -14.69 -12.57
C TYR A 138 0.27 -14.23 -11.19
N GLY A 139 -0.28 -13.11 -10.73
CA GLY A 139 0.02 -12.57 -9.41
C GLY A 139 -1.19 -11.93 -8.77
N VAL A 140 -1.15 -11.84 -7.45
CA VAL A 140 -2.13 -11.12 -6.67
C VAL A 140 -1.39 -10.24 -5.67
N SER A 141 -1.63 -8.94 -5.80
CA SER A 141 -1.20 -7.97 -4.82
C SER A 141 -2.33 -7.65 -3.84
N LEU A 142 -1.97 -7.48 -2.58
CA LEU A 142 -2.85 -7.06 -1.51
C LEU A 142 -2.40 -5.67 -1.04
N LEU A 143 -3.25 -4.68 -1.29
CA LEU A 143 -2.96 -3.25 -1.07
C LEU A 143 -3.71 -2.75 0.17
N ASN A 144 -3.21 -1.71 0.84
CA ASN A 144 -3.87 -1.10 1.98
C ASN A 144 -3.60 0.42 2.05
N ASP A 145 -4.39 1.13 2.87
CA ASP A 145 -4.22 2.57 3.15
C ASP A 145 -3.61 2.88 4.52
N CYS A 146 -3.75 1.99 5.51
CA CYS A 146 -3.33 2.25 6.89
C CYS A 146 -2.91 1.01 7.69
N LYS A 147 -2.80 -0.16 7.07
CA LYS A 147 -2.57 -1.44 7.76
C LYS A 147 -1.19 -1.99 7.44
N TYR A 148 -0.32 -2.04 8.44
CA TYR A 148 1.09 -2.39 8.22
C TYR A 148 1.43 -3.85 8.52
N GLY A 149 0.59 -4.55 9.29
CA GLY A 149 0.77 -5.96 9.63
C GLY A 149 0.23 -6.89 8.56
N HIS A 150 1.10 -7.74 8.00
CA HIS A 150 0.74 -8.72 6.99
C HIS A 150 1.29 -10.10 7.34
N SER A 151 0.60 -11.15 6.93
CA SER A 151 1.11 -12.52 7.01
C SER A 151 0.83 -13.27 5.73
N VAL A 152 1.80 -14.06 5.26
CA VAL A 152 1.64 -14.92 4.09
C VAL A 152 2.06 -16.33 4.49
N LYS A 153 1.17 -17.30 4.33
CA LYS A 153 1.44 -18.71 4.63
C LYS A 153 0.61 -19.60 3.72
N ASP A 154 1.24 -20.60 3.10
CA ASP A 154 0.58 -21.63 2.29
C ASP A 154 -0.39 -21.06 1.23
N GLY A 155 0.02 -20.00 0.52
CA GLY A 155 -0.80 -19.37 -0.50
C GLY A 155 -1.95 -18.50 0.03
N ASN A 156 -2.02 -18.28 1.34
CA ASN A 156 -2.98 -17.41 2.01
C ASN A 156 -2.31 -16.09 2.43
N MET A 157 -2.73 -15.01 1.79
CA MET A 157 -2.31 -13.66 2.14
C MET A 157 -3.29 -13.08 3.15
N ALA A 158 -2.80 -12.43 4.20
CA ALA A 158 -3.68 -11.78 5.18
C ALA A 158 -3.12 -10.44 5.64
N ILE A 159 -4.04 -9.54 5.97
CA ILE A 159 -3.75 -8.25 6.61
C ILE A 159 -4.32 -8.29 8.03
N THR A 160 -3.53 -7.81 8.98
CA THR A 160 -3.97 -7.49 10.33
C THR A 160 -4.69 -6.14 10.33
N LEU A 161 -5.96 -6.15 10.70
CA LEU A 161 -6.86 -4.99 10.63
C LEU A 161 -6.89 -4.20 11.94
N ILE A 162 -7.06 -4.88 13.07
CA ILE A 162 -7.19 -4.29 14.41
C ILE A 162 -6.51 -5.21 15.43
N LYS A 163 -5.73 -4.63 16.34
CA LYS A 163 -5.18 -5.31 17.54
C LYS A 163 -5.61 -4.51 18.77
N SER A 164 -6.38 -5.12 19.66
CA SER A 164 -6.93 -4.42 20.83
C SER A 164 -6.41 -5.01 22.13
N GLY A 165 -5.12 -4.84 22.43
CA GLY A 165 -4.57 -5.22 23.74
C GLY A 165 -5.01 -4.28 24.86
N ILE A 166 -4.74 -4.64 26.11
CA ILE A 166 -5.17 -3.88 27.31
C ILE A 166 -4.01 -3.22 28.07
N GLN A 167 -2.78 -3.37 27.60
CA GLN A 167 -1.59 -2.77 28.22
C GLN A 167 -0.71 -2.08 27.17
N PRO A 168 -0.40 -0.78 27.36
CA PRO A 168 -0.57 0.03 28.57
C PRO A 168 -1.93 0.73 28.65
N ASN A 169 -2.73 0.69 27.59
CA ASN A 169 -4.03 1.32 27.52
C ASN A 169 -5.15 0.25 27.59
N PRO A 170 -5.99 0.25 28.64
CA PRO A 170 -7.08 -0.72 28.78
C PRO A 170 -8.15 -0.67 27.67
N MET A 171 -8.27 0.46 26.97
CA MET A 171 -9.29 0.71 25.94
C MET A 171 -8.68 0.89 24.55
N THR A 172 -7.51 0.29 24.29
CA THR A 172 -6.85 0.38 22.97
C THR A 172 -7.79 -0.10 21.87
N ASP A 173 -7.97 0.72 20.84
CA ASP A 173 -8.77 0.44 19.65
C ASP A 173 -10.22 -0.01 19.92
N TYR A 174 -10.74 0.23 21.14
CA TYR A 174 -12.15 0.01 21.49
C TYR A 174 -13.00 1.17 20.96
N GLU A 175 -13.16 1.23 19.64
CA GLU A 175 -13.75 2.38 18.95
C GLU A 175 -14.24 2.01 17.56
N GLU A 176 -14.62 3.03 16.79
CA GLU A 176 -14.97 2.88 15.39
C GLU A 176 -13.73 3.02 14.51
N HIS A 177 -13.53 2.07 13.60
CA HIS A 177 -12.42 2.04 12.68
C HIS A 177 -12.91 2.18 11.24
N TYR A 178 -12.14 2.91 10.43
CA TYR A 178 -12.37 3.09 9.00
C TYR A 178 -11.06 2.82 8.28
N PHE A 179 -11.07 1.87 7.34
CA PHE A 179 -9.89 1.53 6.58
C PHE A 179 -10.25 0.87 5.25
N THR A 180 -9.33 0.95 4.30
CA THR A 180 -9.49 0.38 2.97
C THR A 180 -8.32 -0.54 2.66
N TYR A 181 -8.66 -1.73 2.19
CA TYR A 181 -7.70 -2.61 1.54
C TYR A 181 -8.25 -3.05 0.19
N ALA A 182 -7.37 -3.55 -0.67
CA ALA A 182 -7.76 -3.95 -2.01
C ALA A 182 -7.03 -5.21 -2.45
N LEU A 183 -7.74 -6.06 -3.19
CA LEU A 183 -7.16 -7.19 -3.89
C LEU A 183 -6.94 -6.80 -5.35
N TYR A 184 -5.73 -6.98 -5.84
CA TYR A 184 -5.35 -6.61 -7.20
C TYR A 184 -4.72 -7.82 -7.92
N PRO A 185 -5.55 -8.65 -8.59
CA PRO A 185 -5.04 -9.69 -9.48
C PRO A 185 -4.45 -9.07 -10.76
N HIS A 186 -3.27 -9.53 -11.16
CA HIS A 186 -2.57 -9.06 -12.34
C HIS A 186 -1.89 -10.21 -13.10
N ALA A 187 -1.46 -9.90 -14.32
CA ALA A 187 -0.61 -10.80 -15.09
C ALA A 187 0.84 -10.65 -14.63
N GLU A 188 1.63 -11.71 -14.79
CA GLU A 188 3.05 -11.76 -14.43
C GLU A 188 3.28 -11.40 -12.93
N ASN A 189 4.41 -10.77 -12.62
CA ASN A 189 4.76 -10.32 -11.28
C ASN A 189 4.32 -8.86 -11.00
N TRP A 190 4.49 -8.39 -9.76
CA TRP A 190 4.12 -7.03 -9.33
C TRP A 190 4.71 -5.89 -10.17
N ARG A 191 5.89 -6.07 -10.79
CA ARG A 191 6.52 -5.06 -11.66
C ARG A 191 5.67 -4.87 -12.92
N ALA A 192 5.48 -5.95 -13.67
CA ALA A 192 4.67 -5.96 -14.89
C ALA A 192 3.18 -5.68 -14.61
N GLY A 193 2.67 -6.13 -13.45
CA GLY A 193 1.33 -5.84 -12.96
C GLY A 193 1.11 -4.37 -12.60
N GLY A 194 2.17 -3.59 -12.40
CA GLY A 194 2.09 -2.18 -12.02
C GLY A 194 1.56 -1.97 -10.61
N THR A 195 1.84 -2.91 -9.71
CA THR A 195 1.33 -2.93 -8.32
C THR A 195 1.67 -1.66 -7.57
N VAL A 196 2.92 -1.18 -7.66
CA VAL A 196 3.37 0.06 -7.02
C VAL A 196 2.45 1.23 -7.39
N ARG A 197 2.15 1.39 -8.67
CA ARG A 197 1.27 2.46 -9.16
C ARG A 197 -0.17 2.32 -8.66
N GLU A 198 -0.70 1.10 -8.61
CA GLU A 198 -2.05 0.86 -8.07
C GLU A 198 -2.12 1.11 -6.56
N ALA A 199 -1.07 0.80 -5.82
CA ALA A 199 -0.94 1.13 -4.40
C ALA A 199 -0.93 2.65 -4.17
N TYR A 200 -0.20 3.42 -4.98
CA TYR A 200 -0.25 4.88 -4.93
C TYR A 200 -1.63 5.44 -5.27
N LYS A 201 -2.30 4.92 -6.31
CA LYS A 201 -3.67 5.35 -6.67
C LYS A 201 -4.69 5.10 -5.56
N LEU A 202 -4.51 4.04 -4.75
CA LEU A 202 -5.36 3.79 -3.58
C LEU A 202 -5.11 4.83 -2.49
N ASN A 203 -3.86 5.25 -2.31
CA ASN A 203 -3.40 6.12 -1.23
C ASN A 203 -3.41 7.62 -1.57
N GLN A 204 -3.62 7.99 -2.83
CA GLN A 204 -3.61 9.38 -3.32
C GLN A 204 -4.93 9.71 -4.01
N PRO A 205 -5.91 10.27 -3.28
CA PRO A 205 -7.21 10.59 -3.85
C PRO A 205 -7.10 11.73 -4.88
N ALA A 206 -7.90 11.65 -5.94
CA ALA A 206 -8.07 12.76 -6.86
C ALA A 206 -8.99 13.82 -6.24
N TYR A 207 -8.52 15.06 -6.17
CA TYR A 207 -9.33 16.20 -5.73
C TYR A 207 -9.98 16.89 -6.92
N ALA A 208 -11.24 17.29 -6.77
CA ALA A 208 -11.99 18.04 -7.77
C ALA A 208 -12.43 19.39 -7.20
N VAL A 209 -12.26 20.45 -7.98
CA VAL A 209 -12.73 21.81 -7.67
C VAL A 209 -13.47 22.39 -8.88
N GLN A 210 -14.41 23.30 -8.64
CA GLN A 210 -15.06 24.04 -9.72
C GLN A 210 -14.09 25.09 -10.29
N GLY A 211 -14.07 25.27 -11.62
CA GLY A 211 -13.30 26.34 -12.27
C GLY A 211 -12.32 25.93 -13.38
N GLY A 212 -12.34 24.67 -13.83
CA GLY A 212 -11.53 24.22 -14.98
C GLY A 212 -12.18 24.48 -16.34
N THR A 213 -11.37 24.53 -17.40
CA THR A 213 -11.85 24.51 -18.80
C THR A 213 -11.78 23.09 -19.35
N PRO A 214 -12.89 22.48 -19.80
CA PRO A 214 -12.86 21.11 -20.34
C PRO A 214 -11.83 20.92 -21.46
N GLY A 215 -11.11 19.81 -21.44
CA GLY A 215 -10.08 19.48 -22.42
C GLY A 215 -8.74 20.19 -22.21
N THR A 216 -8.61 21.06 -21.21
CA THR A 216 -7.32 21.61 -20.80
C THR A 216 -6.67 20.72 -19.74
N GLY A 217 -5.34 20.61 -19.79
CA GLY A 217 -4.56 19.81 -18.86
C GLY A 217 -3.18 20.43 -18.66
N TYR A 218 -2.66 20.33 -17.45
CA TYR A 218 -1.33 20.81 -17.08
C TYR A 218 -0.66 19.75 -16.21
N SER A 219 0.60 19.44 -16.51
CA SER A 219 1.43 18.56 -15.69
C SER A 219 2.59 19.37 -15.16
N PHE A 220 2.64 19.55 -13.85
CA PHE A 220 3.71 20.33 -13.22
C PHE A 220 5.07 19.65 -13.36
N ALA A 221 5.12 18.33 -13.13
CA ALA A 221 6.29 17.52 -13.38
C ALA A 221 5.85 16.08 -13.73
N SER A 222 6.64 15.37 -14.52
CA SER A 222 6.39 13.95 -14.84
C SER A 222 7.68 13.22 -15.17
N VAL A 223 7.65 11.88 -15.11
CA VAL A 223 8.75 11.01 -15.50
C VAL A 223 8.27 10.00 -16.54
N ASP A 224 9.12 9.69 -17.52
CA ASP A 224 8.76 8.86 -18.68
C ASP A 224 8.99 7.35 -18.49
N ARG A 225 9.39 6.94 -17.29
CA ARG A 225 9.63 5.55 -16.89
C ARG A 225 8.73 5.18 -15.72
N LYS A 226 8.05 4.03 -15.84
CA LYS A 226 7.06 3.57 -14.85
C LYS A 226 7.69 3.14 -13.52
N ASN A 227 8.92 2.64 -13.58
CA ASN A 227 9.65 2.16 -12.41
C ASN A 227 10.38 3.27 -11.64
N VAL A 228 10.40 4.51 -12.17
CA VAL A 228 10.86 5.70 -11.45
C VAL A 228 9.65 6.41 -10.89
N VAL A 229 9.53 6.46 -9.57
CA VAL A 229 8.39 7.06 -8.88
C VAL A 229 8.79 8.44 -8.38
N MET A 230 8.08 9.46 -8.84
CA MET A 230 8.20 10.82 -8.31
C MET A 230 7.43 10.91 -7.00
N GLU A 231 8.15 10.82 -5.89
CA GLU A 231 7.57 10.69 -4.54
C GLU A 231 7.24 12.05 -3.94
N THR A 232 8.02 13.09 -4.23
CA THR A 232 7.86 14.37 -3.55
C THR A 232 8.08 15.53 -4.50
N ILE A 233 7.16 16.48 -4.45
CA ILE A 233 7.31 17.83 -5.00
C ILE A 233 6.98 18.79 -3.87
N LYS A 234 7.94 19.61 -3.46
CA LYS A 234 7.75 20.61 -2.40
C LYS A 234 8.58 21.86 -2.67
N GLU A 235 8.29 22.95 -1.97
CA GLU A 235 9.18 24.11 -1.92
C GLU A 235 10.49 23.72 -1.18
N ALA A 236 11.62 24.27 -1.59
CA ALA A 236 12.89 24.13 -0.86
C ALA A 236 12.78 24.75 0.53
N GLU A 237 13.47 24.19 1.53
CA GLU A 237 13.41 24.70 2.91
C GLU A 237 13.91 26.15 3.03
N ASP A 238 14.82 26.55 2.15
CA ASP A 238 15.35 27.91 2.05
C ASP A 238 14.51 28.84 1.16
N GLY A 239 13.41 28.36 0.58
CA GLY A 239 12.56 29.09 -0.36
C GLY A 239 13.20 29.38 -1.73
N SER A 240 14.38 28.82 -2.02
CA SER A 240 15.17 29.15 -3.21
C SER A 240 14.77 28.37 -4.47
N GLY A 241 13.72 27.54 -4.42
CA GLY A 241 13.26 26.73 -5.54
C GLY A 241 12.28 25.63 -5.15
N ILE A 242 12.16 24.64 -6.02
CA ILE A 242 11.30 23.46 -5.85
C ILE A 242 12.18 22.22 -5.74
N ILE A 243 11.88 21.37 -4.77
CA ILE A 243 12.49 20.07 -4.59
C ILE A 243 11.63 19.01 -5.27
N ILE A 244 12.24 18.24 -6.16
CA ILE A 244 11.64 17.07 -6.78
C ILE A 244 12.45 15.85 -6.35
N ARG A 245 11.82 14.92 -5.62
CA ARG A 245 12.43 13.66 -5.19
C ARG A 245 11.77 12.49 -5.88
N MET A 246 12.59 11.54 -6.29
CA MET A 246 12.15 10.29 -6.91
C MET A 246 13.01 9.12 -6.47
N TYR A 247 12.50 7.92 -6.70
CA TYR A 247 13.25 6.70 -6.46
C TYR A 247 12.97 5.65 -7.54
N GLU A 248 13.91 4.73 -7.69
CA GLU A 248 13.75 3.55 -8.54
C GLU A 248 13.11 2.43 -7.73
N SER A 249 12.00 1.88 -8.23
CA SER A 249 11.13 1.00 -7.45
C SER A 249 11.27 -0.48 -7.79
N GLU A 250 11.98 -0.85 -8.86
CA GLU A 250 11.99 -2.20 -9.44
C GLU A 250 13.32 -2.97 -9.34
N ASN A 251 14.36 -2.40 -8.72
CA ASN A 251 15.73 -2.91 -8.68
C ASN A 251 16.43 -2.90 -10.06
N ALA A 252 16.28 -1.82 -10.82
CA ALA A 252 16.78 -1.71 -12.19
C ALA A 252 17.55 -0.42 -12.45
N LEU A 253 18.73 -0.51 -13.06
CA LEU A 253 19.42 0.67 -13.58
C LEU A 253 18.60 1.29 -14.72
N THR A 254 18.17 2.54 -14.55
CA THR A 254 17.18 3.16 -15.42
C THR A 254 17.62 4.53 -15.90
N LYS A 255 17.54 4.74 -17.21
CA LYS A 255 17.62 6.07 -17.81
C LYS A 255 16.22 6.62 -18.01
N ALA A 256 15.97 7.79 -17.45
CA ALA A 256 14.67 8.43 -17.45
C ALA A 256 14.79 9.91 -17.81
N HIS A 257 13.73 10.42 -18.43
CA HIS A 257 13.57 11.84 -18.73
C HIS A 257 12.53 12.43 -17.79
N ILE A 258 12.92 13.46 -17.04
CA ILE A 258 12.05 14.22 -16.15
C ILE A 258 11.56 15.44 -16.91
N ARG A 259 10.25 15.55 -17.13
CA ARG A 259 9.62 16.71 -17.77
C ARG A 259 9.16 17.70 -16.71
N LEU A 260 9.35 18.98 -16.97
CA LEU A 260 8.94 20.09 -16.14
C LEU A 260 7.91 20.94 -16.90
N GLY A 261 6.75 21.17 -16.28
CA GLY A 261 5.73 22.10 -16.79
C GLY A 261 6.11 23.58 -16.63
N ILE A 262 7.30 23.84 -16.06
CA ILE A 262 7.86 25.16 -15.78
C ILE A 262 9.18 25.36 -16.52
N LYS A 263 9.54 26.60 -16.81
CA LYS A 263 10.86 26.93 -17.32
C LYS A 263 11.86 26.98 -16.17
N ALA A 264 12.79 26.04 -16.13
CA ALA A 264 13.86 26.03 -15.12
C ALA A 264 15.00 26.99 -15.51
N SER A 265 15.44 27.84 -14.57
CA SER A 265 16.66 28.65 -14.68
C SER A 265 17.90 27.87 -14.23
N SER A 266 17.75 26.93 -13.29
CA SER A 266 18.79 25.96 -12.94
C SER A 266 18.18 24.67 -12.37
N ILE A 267 18.93 23.58 -12.51
CA ILE A 267 18.58 22.25 -12.00
C ILE A 267 19.85 21.71 -11.34
N VAL A 268 19.76 21.34 -10.06
CA VAL A 268 20.90 20.87 -9.27
C VAL A 268 20.52 19.59 -8.55
N GLU A 269 21.31 18.53 -8.70
CA GLU A 269 21.17 17.33 -7.86
C GLU A 269 21.59 17.68 -6.44
N CYS A 270 20.77 17.32 -5.46
CA CYS A 270 21.04 17.59 -4.05
C CYS A 270 20.79 16.33 -3.21
N ASN A 271 21.31 16.31 -1.99
CA ASN A 271 21.04 15.21 -1.07
C ASN A 271 19.64 15.35 -0.42
N LEU A 272 19.31 14.44 0.52
CA LEU A 272 18.00 14.41 1.18
C LEU A 272 17.69 15.64 2.04
N ILE A 273 18.72 16.38 2.47
CA ILE A 273 18.62 17.63 3.23
C ILE A 273 18.91 18.86 2.36
N GLU A 274 18.81 18.71 1.03
CA GLU A 274 18.84 19.79 0.04
C GLU A 274 20.19 20.50 -0.12
N GLU A 275 21.28 19.89 0.36
CA GLU A 275 22.63 20.37 0.08
C GLU A 275 22.98 20.09 -1.38
N GLU A 276 23.36 21.15 -2.08
CA GLU A 276 23.58 21.15 -3.53
C GLU A 276 24.87 20.45 -3.93
N GLY A 277 24.79 19.63 -4.97
CA GLY A 277 25.90 18.96 -5.60
C GLY A 277 26.05 19.37 -7.06
N GLU A 278 25.85 18.42 -7.96
CA GLU A 278 26.11 18.60 -9.39
C GLU A 278 24.99 19.37 -10.11
N SER A 279 25.38 20.33 -10.94
CA SER A 279 24.43 21.01 -11.85
C SER A 279 24.06 20.12 -13.01
N ILE A 280 22.76 19.96 -13.26
CA ILE A 280 22.23 19.11 -14.33
C ILE A 280 21.83 19.98 -15.51
N PRO A 281 22.30 19.68 -16.74
CA PRO A 281 21.91 20.44 -17.91
C PRO A 281 20.43 20.23 -18.24
N ALA A 282 19.73 21.31 -18.58
CA ALA A 282 18.39 21.21 -19.14
C ALA A 282 18.44 20.58 -20.55
N VAL A 283 17.50 19.69 -20.83
CA VAL A 283 17.31 19.00 -22.10
C VAL A 283 15.84 19.10 -22.48
N GLY A 284 15.53 19.82 -23.56
CA GLY A 284 14.15 19.97 -24.03
C GLY A 284 13.23 20.66 -23.00
N ASP A 285 12.17 19.97 -22.59
CA ASP A 285 11.19 20.42 -21.59
C ASP A 285 11.55 19.96 -20.16
N GLY A 286 12.78 19.51 -19.92
CA GLY A 286 13.21 19.08 -18.60
C GLY A 286 14.67 18.68 -18.52
N PHE A 287 14.97 17.47 -18.03
CA PHE A 287 16.35 16.96 -17.88
C PHE A 287 16.40 15.44 -17.86
N ASP A 288 17.56 14.89 -18.25
CA ASP A 288 17.82 13.45 -18.25
C ASP A 288 18.55 13.01 -16.99
N ILE A 289 18.19 11.83 -16.51
CA ILE A 289 18.84 11.20 -15.35
C ILE A 289 19.16 9.73 -15.65
N GLU A 290 20.20 9.24 -14.98
CA GLU A 290 20.39 7.82 -14.74
C GLU A 290 20.20 7.57 -13.24
N ILE A 291 19.35 6.61 -12.91
CA ILE A 291 19.02 6.23 -11.53
C ILE A 291 19.30 4.74 -11.33
N LYS A 292 20.08 4.42 -10.29
CA LYS A 292 20.51 3.06 -9.95
C LYS A 292 19.38 2.28 -9.28
N PRO A 293 19.49 0.93 -9.20
CA PRO A 293 18.54 0.11 -8.46
C PRO A 293 18.30 0.63 -7.03
N TYR A 294 17.05 0.91 -6.69
CA TYR A 294 16.62 1.47 -5.39
C TYR A 294 17.30 2.80 -4.97
N GLU A 295 17.91 3.51 -5.90
CA GLU A 295 18.49 4.82 -5.60
C GLU A 295 17.38 5.86 -5.42
N ILE A 296 17.60 6.77 -4.48
CA ILE A 296 16.78 7.96 -4.27
C ILE A 296 17.55 9.14 -4.84
N LYS A 297 16.93 9.88 -5.75
CA LYS A 297 17.49 11.12 -6.30
C LYS A 297 16.62 12.30 -5.95
N THR A 298 17.28 13.41 -5.58
CA THR A 298 16.61 14.66 -5.24
C THR A 298 17.21 15.78 -6.08
N TYR A 299 16.35 16.62 -6.65
CA TYR A 299 16.75 17.74 -7.48
C TYR A 299 16.11 19.02 -6.97
N LYS A 300 16.92 20.08 -6.86
CA LYS A 300 16.46 21.45 -6.63
C LYS A 300 16.34 22.15 -7.98
N VAL A 301 15.14 22.58 -8.32
CA VAL A 301 14.79 23.28 -9.57
C VAL A 301 14.46 24.73 -9.26
N ARG A 302 15.13 25.66 -9.91
CA ARG A 302 14.88 27.10 -9.79
C ARG A 302 14.18 27.63 -11.03
N MET A 303 13.31 28.62 -10.85
CA MET A 303 12.58 29.31 -11.94
C MET A 303 13.28 30.59 -12.37
#